data_AF-A0A972DXK1-F1
#
_entry.id   AF-A0A972DXK1-F1
#
_cell.length_a   1.000
_cell.length_b   1.000
_cell.length_c   1.000
_cell.angle_alpha   90.00
_cell.angle_beta   90.00
_cell.angle_gamma   90.00
#
_symmetry.space_group_name_H-M   'P 1'
#
loop_
_entity.id
_entity.type
_entity.pdbx_description
1 polymer ?
#
loop_
_entity_poly.entity_id
_entity_poly.type
_entity_poly.pdbx_seq_one_letter_code
_entity_poly.pdbx_strand_id
1 'polypeptide(L)'
;MCWTSEHIKWLVDTGERLKTADGKEVEVWEFRHENDEAVLSAWAKHFRNHYCLDTEIDFLRGKRPRPDYLTNIKFPCRTSKLGPGIRAGDFGEILVSDYLQWLLGYWVPRVRWSSKVVRDESPKGSDVIGFRFHKKDGEASTKDVLFVFESKTKFSVSKINRLQDAINDSAKDHIRIDESLNFIKQKLFEKKEIEQAQRIERFQSPVDMPYKETYGAAAIISDECFDAEELASADCRKIPKSAKSKEVFPHPNGDSLVLLVIKGPDMMDLVHELYRRAADEA
;
A
#
# COMPACT_ATOMS: atom_id res chain seq x y z
N MET A 1 -18.32 10.23 5.70
CA MET A 1 -16.86 10.06 5.79
C MET A 1 -16.32 9.84 4.37
N CYS A 2 -15.11 10.33 4.05
CA CYS A 2 -14.50 10.14 2.72
C CYS A 2 -13.94 8.73 2.50
N TRP A 3 -13.75 7.96 3.59
CA TRP A 3 -13.29 6.58 3.57
C TRP A 3 -14.47 5.63 3.68
N THR A 4 -14.53 4.63 2.80
CA THR A 4 -15.41 3.46 2.89
C THR A 4 -14.58 2.17 2.95
N SER A 5 -15.22 1.08 3.37
CA SER A 5 -14.70 -0.29 3.36
C SER A 5 -15.59 -1.23 2.54
N GLU A 6 -16.49 -0.70 1.70
CA GLU A 6 -17.44 -1.51 0.94
C GLU A 6 -16.77 -2.53 0.00
N HIS A 7 -15.66 -2.15 -0.63
CA HIS A 7 -14.87 -3.03 -1.51
C HIS A 7 -14.15 -4.15 -0.75
N ILE A 8 -13.99 -4.04 0.57
CA ILE A 8 -13.29 -5.05 1.37
C ILE A 8 -14.05 -6.37 1.41
N LYS A 9 -15.37 -6.35 1.15
CA LYS A 9 -16.16 -7.59 0.98
C LYS A 9 -15.64 -8.49 -0.15
N TRP A 10 -14.92 -7.92 -1.12
CA TRP A 10 -14.31 -8.65 -2.23
C TRP A 10 -12.97 -9.29 -1.87
N LEU A 11 -12.34 -8.89 -0.77
CA LEU A 11 -11.08 -9.47 -0.31
C LEU A 11 -11.37 -10.68 0.59
N VAL A 12 -11.07 -11.88 0.08
CA VAL A 12 -11.44 -13.16 0.69
C VAL A 12 -10.19 -13.99 0.99
N ASP A 13 -10.00 -14.36 2.26
CA ASP A 13 -9.03 -15.41 2.63
C ASP A 13 -9.63 -16.77 2.28
N THR A 14 -9.06 -17.43 1.28
CA THR A 14 -9.50 -18.76 0.84
C THR A 14 -8.95 -19.87 1.73
N GLY A 15 -8.05 -19.55 2.66
CA GLY A 15 -7.24 -20.50 3.41
C GLY A 15 -6.07 -21.07 2.58
N GLU A 16 -5.90 -20.65 1.33
CA GLU A 16 -4.78 -21.07 0.49
C GLU A 16 -3.47 -20.50 1.04
N ARG A 17 -2.46 -21.36 1.16
CA ARG A 17 -1.13 -21.03 1.64
C ARG A 17 -0.08 -21.66 0.73
N LEU A 18 0.81 -20.83 0.19
CA LEU A 18 2.00 -21.31 -0.53
C LEU A 18 3.20 -21.39 0.41
N LYS A 19 4.25 -22.07 -0.03
CA LYS A 19 5.54 -22.08 0.66
C LYS A 19 6.63 -21.53 -0.23
N THR A 20 7.42 -20.62 0.31
CA THR A 20 8.66 -20.16 -0.32
C THR A 20 9.72 -21.27 -0.32
N ALA A 21 10.80 -21.07 -1.08
CA ALA A 21 11.92 -22.00 -1.17
C ALA A 21 12.69 -22.17 0.16
N ASP A 22 12.55 -21.21 1.08
CA ASP A 22 13.03 -21.29 2.46
C ASP A 22 11.97 -21.77 3.47
N GLY A 23 10.80 -22.21 2.99
CA GLY A 23 9.77 -22.87 3.77
C GLY A 23 8.82 -21.93 4.52
N LYS A 24 8.85 -20.63 4.24
CA LYS A 24 7.93 -19.66 4.85
C LYS A 24 6.57 -19.72 4.19
N GLU A 25 5.55 -19.54 5.00
CA GLU A 25 4.18 -19.49 4.55
C GLU A 25 3.89 -18.17 3.84
N VAL A 26 3.16 -18.25 2.72
CA VAL A 26 2.63 -17.10 1.98
C VAL A 26 1.11 -17.21 2.02
N GLU A 27 0.45 -16.20 2.59
CA GLU A 27 -1.01 -16.10 2.55
C GLU A 27 -1.45 -15.75 1.13
N VAL A 28 -2.36 -16.54 0.55
CA VAL A 28 -2.97 -16.25 -0.75
C VAL A 28 -4.43 -15.87 -0.54
N TRP A 29 -4.73 -14.62 -0.86
CA TRP A 29 -6.05 -14.03 -0.80
C TRP A 29 -6.59 -13.79 -2.20
N GLU A 30 -7.90 -13.86 -2.35
CA GLU A 30 -8.58 -13.52 -3.60
C GLU A 30 -9.29 -12.18 -3.49
N PHE A 31 -9.11 -11.33 -4.50
CA PHE A 31 -9.84 -10.09 -4.70
C PHE A 31 -10.91 -10.30 -5.77
N ARG A 32 -12.08 -10.75 -5.32
CA ARG A 32 -13.24 -11.12 -6.15
C ARG A 32 -14.08 -9.89 -6.46
N HIS A 33 -13.51 -8.94 -7.20
CA HIS A 33 -14.23 -7.73 -7.57
C HIS A 33 -15.41 -8.05 -8.51
N GLU A 34 -16.44 -7.23 -8.41
CA GLU A 34 -17.69 -7.39 -9.17
C GLU A 34 -18.04 -6.06 -9.86
N ASN A 35 -18.86 -6.14 -10.92
CA ASN A 35 -19.45 -4.97 -11.56
C ASN A 35 -20.64 -4.42 -10.75
N ASP A 36 -20.43 -4.16 -9.46
CA ASP A 36 -21.39 -3.53 -8.55
C ASP A 36 -21.18 -2.02 -8.59
N GLU A 37 -22.04 -1.31 -9.31
CA GLU A 37 -21.96 0.13 -9.52
C GLU A 37 -21.87 0.93 -8.22
N ALA A 38 -22.61 0.53 -7.18
CA ALA A 38 -22.62 1.25 -5.91
C ALA A 38 -21.27 1.12 -5.20
N VAL A 39 -20.71 -0.08 -5.15
CA VAL A 39 -19.40 -0.35 -4.54
C VAL A 39 -18.29 0.31 -5.35
N LEU A 40 -18.33 0.24 -6.67
CA LEU A 40 -17.35 0.86 -7.55
C LEU A 40 -17.34 2.38 -7.39
N SER A 41 -18.51 3.04 -7.31
CA SER A 41 -18.60 4.47 -7.06
C SER A 41 -18.13 4.85 -5.65
N ALA A 42 -18.52 4.08 -4.62
CA ALA A 42 -18.06 4.30 -3.25
C ALA A 42 -16.54 4.16 -3.15
N TRP A 43 -15.97 3.14 -3.80
CA TRP A 43 -14.54 2.91 -3.82
C TRP A 43 -13.80 3.96 -4.65
N ALA A 44 -14.33 4.38 -5.81
CA ALA A 44 -13.75 5.46 -6.62
C ALA A 44 -13.66 6.77 -5.84
N LYS A 45 -14.68 7.11 -5.04
CA LYS A 45 -14.62 8.25 -4.12
C LYS A 45 -13.54 8.06 -3.05
N HIS A 46 -13.49 6.91 -2.38
CA HIS A 46 -12.43 6.60 -1.41
C HIS A 46 -11.04 6.70 -2.05
N PHE A 47 -10.87 6.21 -3.28
CA PHE A 47 -9.63 6.22 -4.03
C PHE A 47 -9.21 7.65 -4.39
N ARG A 48 -10.12 8.49 -4.93
CA ARG A 48 -9.84 9.90 -5.22
C ARG A 48 -9.37 10.66 -3.97
N ASN A 49 -10.01 10.43 -2.84
CA ASN A 49 -9.71 11.13 -1.59
C ASN A 49 -8.29 10.82 -1.05
N HIS A 50 -7.63 9.76 -1.51
CA HIS A 50 -6.20 9.56 -1.27
C HIS A 50 -5.32 10.62 -1.96
N TYR A 51 -5.70 11.08 -3.16
CA TYR A 51 -4.94 12.05 -3.95
C TYR A 51 -5.35 13.50 -3.69
N CYS A 52 -6.66 13.72 -3.51
CA CYS A 52 -7.26 15.04 -3.38
C CYS A 52 -8.60 14.89 -2.69
N LEU A 53 -8.79 15.54 -1.54
CA LEU A 53 -10.09 15.47 -0.87
C LEU A 53 -11.15 16.18 -1.72
N ASP A 54 -12.37 15.65 -1.75
CA ASP A 54 -13.49 16.25 -2.51
C ASP A 54 -13.70 17.72 -2.15
N THR A 55 -13.50 18.05 -0.88
CA THR A 55 -13.61 19.42 -0.33
C THR A 55 -12.48 20.36 -0.76
N GLU A 56 -11.37 19.83 -1.27
CA GLU A 56 -10.19 20.59 -1.68
C GLU A 56 -10.09 20.77 -3.20
N ILE A 57 -10.79 19.93 -3.98
CA ILE A 57 -10.67 19.90 -5.45
C ILE A 57 -10.98 21.27 -6.06
N ASP A 58 -12.07 21.92 -5.64
CA ASP A 58 -12.48 23.21 -6.22
C ASP A 58 -11.47 24.33 -5.96
N PHE A 59 -10.81 24.29 -4.81
CA PHE A 59 -9.76 25.24 -4.50
C PHE A 59 -8.52 24.98 -5.37
N LEU A 60 -8.11 23.73 -5.52
CA LEU A 60 -6.86 23.35 -6.19
C LEU A 60 -6.94 23.33 -7.72
N ARG A 61 -8.12 23.08 -8.31
CA ARG A 61 -8.28 22.96 -9.77
C ARG A 61 -8.16 24.27 -10.53
N GLY A 62 -8.27 25.40 -9.83
CA GLY A 62 -8.40 26.72 -10.44
C GLY A 62 -9.63 26.76 -11.37
N LYS A 63 -9.43 27.10 -12.65
CA LYS A 63 -10.51 27.20 -13.64
C LYS A 63 -10.81 25.88 -14.40
N ARG A 64 -10.03 24.82 -14.18
CA ARG A 64 -10.20 23.54 -14.90
C ARG A 64 -11.47 22.83 -14.42
N PRO A 65 -12.17 22.07 -15.28
CA PRO A 65 -13.18 21.09 -14.82
C PRO A 65 -12.57 20.10 -13.81
N ARG A 66 -13.36 19.59 -12.87
CA ARG A 66 -12.88 18.61 -11.86
C ARG A 66 -12.25 17.36 -12.49
N PRO A 67 -12.89 16.68 -13.48
CA PRO A 67 -12.31 15.48 -14.09
C PRO A 67 -11.00 15.77 -14.82
N ASP A 68 -10.92 16.92 -15.49
CA ASP A 68 -9.71 17.36 -16.21
C ASP A 68 -8.55 17.64 -15.25
N TYR A 69 -8.82 18.29 -14.12
CA TYR A 69 -7.80 18.54 -13.10
C TYR A 69 -7.29 17.22 -12.53
N LEU A 70 -8.20 16.33 -12.13
CA LEU A 70 -7.83 15.04 -11.55
C LEU A 70 -7.02 14.20 -12.54
N THR A 71 -7.50 14.02 -13.77
CA THR A 71 -6.86 13.18 -14.79
C THR A 71 -5.52 13.76 -15.26
N ASN A 72 -5.43 15.08 -15.45
CA ASN A 72 -4.26 15.67 -16.08
C ASN A 72 -3.21 16.17 -15.09
N ILE A 73 -3.59 16.46 -13.84
CA ILE A 73 -2.68 17.04 -12.83
C ILE A 73 -2.44 16.10 -11.65
N LYS A 74 -3.47 15.44 -11.11
CA LYS A 74 -3.35 14.68 -9.85
C LYS A 74 -3.08 13.19 -10.03
N PHE A 75 -3.85 12.53 -10.89
CA PHE A 75 -3.74 11.10 -11.12
C PHE A 75 -2.60 10.79 -12.09
N PRO A 76 -1.91 9.64 -11.91
CA PRO A 76 -0.93 9.20 -12.88
C PRO A 76 -1.57 9.04 -14.26
N CYS A 77 -0.82 9.31 -15.31
CA CYS A 77 -1.31 9.27 -16.69
C CYS A 77 -1.71 7.85 -17.08
N ARG A 78 -2.79 7.69 -17.84
CA ARG A 78 -3.18 6.36 -18.35
C ARG A 78 -2.25 5.83 -19.44
N THR A 79 -1.57 6.71 -20.18
CA THR A 79 -0.87 6.33 -21.42
C THR A 79 0.58 6.79 -21.49
N SER A 80 1.09 7.52 -20.48
CA SER A 80 2.51 7.86 -20.45
C SER A 80 3.34 6.60 -20.20
N LYS A 81 4.65 6.65 -20.52
CA LYS A 81 5.55 5.51 -20.35
C LYS A 81 5.58 4.95 -18.91
N LEU A 82 5.45 5.83 -17.91
CA LEU A 82 5.51 5.45 -16.48
C LEU A 82 4.12 5.35 -15.85
N GLY A 83 3.14 6.09 -16.37
CA GLY A 83 1.83 6.28 -15.76
C GLY A 83 1.07 4.99 -15.43
N PRO A 84 0.90 4.01 -16.35
CA PRO A 84 0.26 2.74 -16.04
C PRO A 84 0.88 1.99 -14.86
N GLY A 85 2.22 1.95 -14.81
CA GLY A 85 2.95 1.30 -13.72
C GLY A 85 2.72 2.01 -12.37
N ILE A 86 2.69 3.35 -12.38
CA ILE A 86 2.39 4.13 -11.17
C ILE A 86 0.92 3.94 -10.76
N ARG A 87 -0.03 3.87 -11.70
CA ARG A 87 -1.43 3.57 -11.39
C ARG A 87 -1.60 2.24 -10.69
N ALA A 88 -0.94 1.21 -11.22
CA ALA A 88 -0.96 -0.13 -10.66
C ALA A 88 -0.28 -0.18 -9.28
N GLY A 89 0.88 0.46 -9.14
CA GLY A 89 1.60 0.57 -7.86
C GLY A 89 0.75 1.24 -6.78
N ASP A 90 0.25 2.44 -7.05
CA ASP A 90 -0.60 3.18 -6.12
C ASP A 90 -1.85 2.38 -5.72
N PHE A 91 -2.47 1.68 -6.67
CA PHE A 91 -3.61 0.80 -6.38
C PHE A 91 -3.23 -0.33 -5.41
N GLY A 92 -2.09 -0.99 -5.64
CA GLY A 92 -1.59 -2.05 -4.76
C GLY A 92 -1.33 -1.55 -3.35
N GLU A 93 -0.66 -0.39 -3.22
CA GLU A 93 -0.39 0.23 -1.92
C GLU A 93 -1.70 0.62 -1.19
N ILE A 94 -2.70 1.17 -1.89
CA ILE A 94 -4.01 1.52 -1.30
C ILE A 94 -4.76 0.26 -0.85
N LEU A 95 -4.78 -0.79 -1.67
CA LEU A 95 -5.47 -2.05 -1.33
C LEU A 95 -4.83 -2.72 -0.11
N VAL A 96 -3.50 -2.75 -0.02
CA VAL A 96 -2.79 -3.28 1.16
C VAL A 96 -3.00 -2.39 2.39
N SER A 97 -3.08 -1.07 2.20
CA SER A 97 -3.46 -0.14 3.29
C SER A 97 -4.87 -0.42 3.81
N ASP A 98 -5.81 -0.74 2.92
CA ASP A 98 -7.18 -1.08 3.29
C ASP A 98 -7.28 -2.45 3.96
N TYR A 99 -6.52 -3.43 3.49
CA TYR A 99 -6.34 -4.73 4.17
C TYR A 99 -5.88 -4.52 5.62
N LEU A 100 -4.80 -3.74 5.79
CA LEU A 100 -4.22 -3.45 7.10
C LEU A 100 -5.20 -2.71 8.01
N GLN A 101 -5.95 -1.75 7.46
CA GLN A 101 -6.90 -0.94 8.23
C GLN A 101 -8.17 -1.72 8.61
N TRP A 102 -8.81 -2.36 7.64
CA TRP A 102 -10.17 -2.88 7.82
C TRP A 102 -10.22 -4.35 8.20
N LEU A 103 -9.27 -5.17 7.74
CA LEU A 103 -9.21 -6.59 8.11
C LEU A 103 -8.31 -6.83 9.31
N LEU A 104 -7.18 -6.13 9.39
CA LEU A 104 -6.26 -6.25 10.52
C LEU A 104 -6.50 -5.21 11.62
N GLY A 105 -7.39 -4.24 11.44
CA GLY A 105 -7.76 -3.29 12.50
C GLY A 105 -6.64 -2.34 12.93
N TYR A 106 -5.69 -2.05 12.04
CA TYR A 106 -4.70 -0.99 12.27
C TYR A 106 -5.29 0.37 11.91
N TRP A 107 -4.73 1.44 12.45
CA TRP A 107 -4.93 2.78 11.96
C TRP A 107 -3.88 3.10 10.89
N VAL A 108 -4.31 3.53 9.71
CA VAL A 108 -3.43 3.83 8.56
C VAL A 108 -3.61 5.29 8.14
N PRO A 109 -2.57 6.15 8.25
CA PRO A 109 -2.66 7.55 7.85
C PRO A 109 -2.64 7.72 6.32
N ARG A 110 -3.70 8.28 5.75
CA ARG A 110 -3.86 8.45 4.29
C ARG A 110 -3.24 9.76 3.78
N VAL A 111 -1.93 9.93 3.97
CA VAL A 111 -1.20 11.18 3.65
C VAL A 111 -0.26 11.08 2.45
N ARG A 112 0.14 9.86 2.06
CA ARG A 112 1.16 9.59 1.03
C ARG A 112 0.80 10.17 -0.34
N TRP A 113 -0.32 9.74 -0.94
CA TRP A 113 -0.69 10.14 -2.32
C TRP A 113 -1.10 11.61 -2.44
N SER A 114 -1.72 12.18 -1.40
CA SER A 114 -2.07 13.61 -1.40
C SER A 114 -0.85 14.53 -1.51
N SER A 115 0.33 14.01 -1.16
CA SER A 115 1.61 14.69 -1.22
C SER A 115 2.35 14.56 -2.56
N LYS A 116 1.77 13.87 -3.57
CA LYS A 116 2.38 13.79 -4.91
C LYS A 116 2.43 15.16 -5.56
N VAL A 117 3.65 15.62 -5.85
CA VAL A 117 3.91 16.85 -6.60
C VAL A 117 3.89 16.59 -8.12
N VAL A 118 4.43 15.44 -8.54
CA VAL A 118 4.46 14.99 -9.94
C VAL A 118 3.60 13.74 -10.08
N ARG A 119 2.63 13.76 -11.00
CA ARG A 119 1.61 12.70 -11.11
C ARG A 119 2.16 11.30 -11.44
N ASP A 120 3.23 11.22 -12.24
CA ASP A 120 3.84 9.96 -12.70
C ASP A 120 5.07 9.57 -11.85
N GLU A 121 5.12 9.99 -10.58
CA GLU A 121 6.18 9.64 -9.63
C GLU A 121 5.60 9.10 -8.32
N SER A 122 6.23 8.05 -7.77
CA SER A 122 5.90 7.53 -6.44
C SER A 122 6.68 8.28 -5.36
N PRO A 123 6.04 8.65 -4.23
CA PRO A 123 6.74 9.20 -3.07
C PRO A 123 7.83 8.24 -2.59
N LYS A 124 8.90 8.78 -2.01
CA LYS A 124 9.93 7.97 -1.33
C LYS A 124 9.47 7.59 0.08
N GLY A 125 10.16 6.63 0.70
CA GLY A 125 9.79 6.04 1.98
C GLY A 125 8.93 4.80 1.81
N SER A 126 8.61 4.12 2.91
CA SER A 126 7.89 2.84 2.89
C SER A 126 6.49 2.97 2.29
N ASP A 127 6.07 1.94 1.57
CA ASP A 127 4.83 1.92 0.80
C ASP A 127 3.58 2.04 1.70
N VAL A 128 3.45 1.14 2.67
CA VAL A 128 2.30 1.08 3.58
C VAL A 128 2.76 1.01 5.03
N ILE A 129 2.19 1.86 5.89
CA ILE A 129 2.47 1.87 7.33
C ILE A 129 1.16 1.93 8.11
N GLY A 130 0.96 0.99 9.03
CA GLY A 130 -0.16 0.96 9.95
C GLY A 130 0.27 0.89 11.41
N PHE A 131 -0.56 1.43 12.28
CA PHE A 131 -0.32 1.53 13.71
C PHE A 131 -1.45 0.86 14.49
N ARG A 132 -1.10 0.02 15.47
CA ARG A 132 -2.04 -0.53 16.43
C ARG A 132 -1.64 -0.09 17.83
N PHE A 133 -2.55 0.60 18.49
CA PHE A 133 -2.37 1.04 19.87
C PHE A 133 -3.01 0.01 20.79
N HIS A 134 -2.26 -0.48 21.77
CA HIS A 134 -2.76 -1.49 22.71
C HIS A 134 -3.79 -0.89 23.66
N LYS A 135 -3.55 0.32 24.15
CA LYS A 135 -4.43 1.04 25.06
C LYS A 135 -5.27 2.07 24.31
N LYS A 136 -6.54 2.21 24.69
CA LYS A 136 -7.51 3.11 24.04
C LYS A 136 -7.40 4.57 24.50
N ASP A 137 -6.80 4.79 25.66
CA ASP A 137 -6.57 6.10 26.28
C ASP A 137 -5.37 6.86 25.68
N GLY A 138 -4.65 6.25 24.74
CA GLY A 138 -3.49 6.85 24.08
C GLY A 138 -2.18 6.71 24.87
N GLU A 139 -2.20 6.01 26.01
CA GLU A 139 -0.98 5.73 26.76
C GLU A 139 -0.04 4.79 25.99
N ALA A 140 1.25 5.12 26.03
CA ALA A 140 2.31 4.31 25.45
C ALA A 140 2.31 2.88 26.04
N SER A 141 2.44 1.87 25.16
CA SER A 141 2.57 0.47 25.57
C SER A 141 3.59 -0.28 24.75
N THR A 142 4.41 -1.12 25.39
CA THR A 142 5.33 -2.04 24.68
C THR A 142 4.63 -3.06 23.78
N LYS A 143 3.30 -3.14 23.86
CA LYS A 143 2.44 -3.95 23.00
C LYS A 143 1.89 -3.20 21.80
N ASP A 144 2.15 -1.89 21.68
CA ASP A 144 1.85 -1.13 20.47
C ASP A 144 2.61 -1.74 19.29
N VAL A 145 2.01 -1.72 18.10
CA VAL A 145 2.57 -2.35 16.91
C VAL A 145 2.65 -1.33 15.78
N LEU A 146 3.82 -1.24 15.16
CA LEU A 146 4.03 -0.59 13.88
C LEU A 146 4.21 -1.68 12.83
N PHE A 147 3.38 -1.68 11.80
CA PHE A 147 3.43 -2.63 10.71
C PHE A 147 3.77 -1.90 9.40
N VAL A 148 4.90 -2.26 8.80
CA VAL A 148 5.31 -1.80 7.47
C VAL A 148 5.10 -2.90 6.44
N PHE A 149 4.50 -2.57 5.30
CA PHE A 149 4.43 -3.43 4.13
C PHE A 149 5.13 -2.77 2.95
N GLU A 150 5.97 -3.52 2.26
CA GLU A 150 6.38 -3.24 0.88
C GLU A 150 5.40 -3.94 -0.06
N SER A 151 4.94 -3.27 -1.12
CA SER A 151 3.94 -3.83 -2.03
C SER A 151 4.39 -3.76 -3.49
N LYS A 152 4.12 -4.81 -4.26
CA LYS A 152 4.43 -4.86 -5.70
C LYS A 152 3.23 -5.37 -6.48
N THR A 153 3.06 -4.88 -7.70
CA THR A 153 1.97 -5.32 -8.59
C THR A 153 2.46 -6.05 -9.84
N LYS A 154 1.66 -7.01 -10.29
CA LYS A 154 1.87 -7.79 -11.52
C LYS A 154 0.55 -7.89 -12.29
N PHE A 155 0.21 -6.85 -13.05
CA PHE A 155 -1.02 -6.80 -13.86
C PHE A 155 -0.78 -6.98 -15.37
N SER A 156 0.42 -7.44 -15.73
CA SER A 156 0.81 -7.74 -17.10
C SER A 156 1.79 -8.90 -17.11
N VAL A 157 1.72 -9.74 -18.14
CA VAL A 157 2.55 -10.94 -18.27
C VAL A 157 4.04 -10.59 -18.18
N SER A 158 4.72 -11.19 -17.22
CA SER A 158 6.16 -11.10 -17.03
C SER A 158 6.64 -12.32 -16.23
N LYS A 159 7.92 -12.66 -16.35
CA LYS A 159 8.57 -13.72 -15.55
C LYS A 159 9.22 -13.20 -14.25
N ILE A 160 8.80 -12.00 -13.82
CA ILE A 160 9.39 -11.34 -12.66
C ILE A 160 8.58 -11.77 -11.44
N ASN A 161 9.25 -12.41 -10.50
CA ASN A 161 8.69 -12.75 -9.20
C ASN A 161 8.52 -11.47 -8.36
N ARG A 162 7.32 -10.89 -8.40
CA ARG A 162 6.99 -9.67 -7.65
C ARG A 162 6.98 -9.86 -6.13
N LEU A 163 6.75 -11.09 -5.66
CA LEU A 163 6.87 -11.38 -4.23
C LEU A 163 8.33 -11.29 -3.78
N GLN A 164 9.28 -11.83 -4.57
CA GLN A 164 10.70 -11.66 -4.29
C GLN A 164 11.13 -10.19 -4.35
N ASP A 165 10.63 -9.41 -5.32
CA ASP A 165 10.87 -7.96 -5.37
C ASP A 165 10.42 -7.27 -4.07
N ALA A 166 9.22 -7.59 -3.58
CA ALA A 166 8.68 -7.03 -2.33
C ALA A 166 9.53 -7.46 -1.11
N ILE A 167 9.92 -8.73 -1.03
CA ILE A 167 10.83 -9.23 0.03
C ILE A 167 12.16 -8.49 0.01
N ASN A 168 12.73 -8.28 -1.19
CA ASN A 168 14.02 -7.61 -1.36
C ASN A 168 13.99 -6.16 -0.91
N ASP A 169 12.92 -5.44 -1.24
CA ASP A 169 12.79 -4.02 -0.91
C ASP A 169 12.38 -3.82 0.55
N SER A 170 11.55 -4.71 1.13
CA SER A 170 11.17 -4.64 2.55
C SER A 170 12.37 -4.80 3.49
N ALA A 171 13.44 -5.47 3.05
CA ALA A 171 14.69 -5.57 3.82
C ALA A 171 15.29 -4.20 4.18
N LYS A 172 14.90 -3.12 3.50
CA LYS A 172 15.38 -1.74 3.72
C LYS A 172 14.45 -0.92 4.61
N ASP A 173 13.24 -1.40 4.93
CA ASP A 173 12.23 -0.63 5.64
C ASP A 173 12.65 -0.23 7.05
N HIS A 174 13.33 -1.13 7.77
CA HIS A 174 13.82 -0.85 9.12
C HIS A 174 14.80 0.34 9.20
N ILE A 175 15.43 0.72 8.07
CA ILE A 175 16.35 1.85 7.97
C ILE A 175 15.60 3.16 7.63
N ARG A 176 14.40 3.06 7.05
CA ARG A 176 13.61 4.20 6.53
C ARG A 176 12.43 4.58 7.41
N ILE A 177 12.24 3.87 8.51
CA ILE A 177 11.09 4.04 9.40
C ILE A 177 11.03 5.46 9.98
N ASP A 178 12.16 6.01 10.41
CA ASP A 178 12.24 7.35 11.00
C ASP A 178 11.84 8.45 10.01
N GLU A 179 12.32 8.36 8.77
CA GLU A 179 11.96 9.29 7.69
C GLU A 179 10.46 9.23 7.38
N SER A 180 9.90 8.02 7.36
CA SER A 180 8.49 7.77 7.08
C SER A 180 7.59 8.27 8.22
N LEU A 181 7.98 8.05 9.48
CA LEU A 181 7.30 8.56 10.66
C LEU A 181 7.32 10.10 10.70
N ASN A 182 8.47 10.70 10.42
CA ASN A 182 8.60 12.16 10.33
C ASN A 182 7.67 12.72 9.24
N PHE A 183 7.67 12.12 8.04
CA PHE A 183 6.78 12.52 6.96
C PHE A 183 5.30 12.46 7.38
N ILE A 184 4.86 11.36 7.99
CA ILE A 184 3.47 11.20 8.44
C ILE A 184 3.11 12.27 9.47
N LYS A 185 3.94 12.46 10.51
CA LYS A 185 3.69 13.45 11.57
C LYS A 185 3.64 14.87 10.99
N GLN A 186 4.56 15.20 10.09
CA GLN A 186 4.58 16.49 9.40
C GLN A 186 3.30 16.72 8.59
N LYS A 187 2.86 15.73 7.79
CA LYS A 187 1.65 15.86 6.97
C LYS A 187 0.37 15.97 7.78
N LEU A 188 0.27 15.22 8.89
CA LEU A 188 -0.87 15.36 9.80
C LEU A 188 -0.89 16.76 10.46
N PHE A 189 0.26 17.28 10.86
CA PHE A 189 0.38 18.63 11.40
C PHE A 189 0.00 19.71 10.36
N GLU A 190 0.50 19.61 9.12
CA GLU A 190 0.16 20.52 8.01
C GLU A 190 -1.36 20.53 7.72
N LYS A 191 -2.01 19.37 7.85
CA LYS A 191 -3.48 19.21 7.74
C LYS A 191 -4.25 19.65 8.99
N LYS A 192 -3.57 20.13 10.03
CA LYS A 192 -4.14 20.50 11.34
C LYS A 192 -4.79 19.32 12.09
N GLU A 193 -4.43 18.10 11.76
CA GLU A 193 -4.83 16.87 12.48
C GLU A 193 -3.90 16.65 13.69
N ILE A 194 -3.88 17.61 14.62
CA ILE A 194 -2.89 17.68 15.70
C ILE A 194 -2.93 16.43 16.59
N GLU A 195 -4.12 15.95 16.95
CA GLU A 195 -4.27 14.74 17.78
C GLU A 195 -3.67 13.50 17.09
N GLN A 196 -3.90 13.33 15.79
CA GLN A 196 -3.33 12.21 15.04
C GLN A 196 -1.82 12.36 14.88
N ALA A 197 -1.31 13.57 14.66
CA ALA A 197 0.12 13.84 14.57
C ALA A 197 0.84 13.49 15.89
N GLN A 198 0.25 13.82 17.04
CA GLN A 198 0.80 13.50 18.36
C GLN A 198 0.86 11.99 18.60
N ARG A 199 -0.11 11.20 18.09
CA ARG A 199 -0.09 9.74 18.21
C ARG A 199 1.12 9.08 17.52
N ILE A 200 1.72 9.73 16.52
CA ILE A 200 2.93 9.24 15.86
C ILE A 200 4.17 9.32 16.77
N GLU A 201 4.20 10.29 17.69
CA GLU A 201 5.35 10.51 18.60
C GLU A 201 5.71 9.27 19.40
N ARG A 202 4.70 8.47 19.74
CA ARG A 202 4.85 7.18 20.39
C ARG A 202 5.86 6.26 19.68
N PHE A 203 5.98 6.35 18.37
CA PHE A 203 6.83 5.49 17.55
C PHE A 203 8.17 6.12 17.16
N GLN A 204 8.43 7.38 17.51
CA GLN A 204 9.65 8.11 17.10
C GLN A 204 10.85 7.93 18.04
N SER A 205 10.65 7.28 19.20
CA SER A 205 11.71 7.04 20.19
C SER A 205 11.71 5.56 20.64
N PRO A 206 12.00 4.60 19.74
CA PRO A 206 11.92 3.17 20.05
C PRO A 206 12.86 2.71 21.19
N VAL A 207 13.95 3.43 21.45
CA VAL A 207 14.89 3.11 22.54
C VAL A 207 14.28 3.42 23.91
N ASP A 208 13.71 4.61 24.06
CA ASP A 208 13.10 5.06 25.33
C ASP A 208 11.69 4.52 25.52
N MET A 209 10.97 4.31 24.41
CA MET A 209 9.60 3.81 24.37
C MET A 209 9.50 2.63 23.41
N PRO A 210 9.91 1.43 23.81
CA PRO A 210 9.91 0.26 22.92
C PRO A 210 8.49 -0.09 22.48
N TYR A 211 8.35 -0.56 21.24
CA TYR A 211 7.12 -1.07 20.63
C TYR A 211 7.47 -2.27 19.73
N LYS A 212 6.47 -2.96 19.19
CA LYS A 212 6.69 -4.09 18.27
C LYS A 212 6.73 -3.61 16.83
N GLU A 213 7.76 -3.99 16.10
CA GLU A 213 7.85 -3.82 14.66
C GLU A 213 7.44 -5.12 13.96
N THR A 214 6.64 -4.98 12.91
CA THR A 214 6.27 -6.08 12.03
C THR A 214 6.47 -5.62 10.59
N TYR A 215 7.02 -6.49 9.77
CA TYR A 215 7.34 -6.21 8.38
C TYR A 215 6.60 -7.21 7.49
N GLY A 216 6.24 -6.76 6.29
CA GLY A 216 5.53 -7.59 5.34
C GLY A 216 5.92 -7.29 3.89
N ALA A 217 5.80 -8.30 3.05
CA ALA A 217 5.99 -8.21 1.62
C ALA A 217 4.72 -8.69 0.92
N ALA A 218 4.10 -7.79 0.15
CA ALA A 218 2.84 -8.04 -0.54
C ALA A 218 3.01 -8.04 -2.07
N ALA A 219 2.44 -9.02 -2.75
CA ALA A 219 2.30 -9.03 -4.20
C ALA A 219 0.83 -9.04 -4.60
N ILE A 220 0.41 -8.05 -5.41
CA ILE A 220 -0.94 -7.97 -5.96
C ILE A 220 -0.88 -8.35 -7.44
N ILE A 221 -1.56 -9.42 -7.83
CA ILE A 221 -1.32 -10.11 -9.10
C ILE A 221 -2.64 -10.32 -9.84
N SER A 222 -2.69 -10.04 -11.15
CA SER A 222 -3.86 -10.46 -11.92
C SER A 222 -3.85 -11.97 -12.11
N ASP A 223 -5.00 -12.62 -12.11
CA ASP A 223 -5.12 -14.08 -12.23
C ASP A 223 -4.39 -14.62 -13.47
N GLU A 224 -4.41 -13.89 -14.58
CA GLU A 224 -3.76 -14.26 -15.84
C GLU A 224 -2.22 -14.19 -15.76
N CYS A 225 -1.69 -13.56 -14.71
CA CYS A 225 -0.27 -13.41 -14.42
C CYS A 225 0.20 -14.23 -13.21
N PHE A 226 -0.73 -14.92 -12.52
CA PHE A 226 -0.46 -15.72 -11.34
C PHE A 226 0.24 -17.03 -11.72
N ASP A 227 1.36 -17.30 -11.05
CA ASP A 227 2.14 -18.52 -11.22
C ASP A 227 2.62 -18.98 -9.84
N ALA A 228 2.05 -20.09 -9.34
CA ALA A 228 2.36 -20.61 -8.01
C ALA A 228 3.80 -21.11 -7.90
N GLU A 229 4.39 -21.65 -8.98
CA GLU A 229 5.78 -22.11 -8.97
C GLU A 229 6.74 -20.92 -8.95
N GLU A 230 6.44 -19.85 -9.70
CA GLU A 230 7.17 -18.59 -9.63
C GLU A 230 7.16 -18.05 -8.20
N LEU A 231 6.00 -17.95 -7.55
CA LEU A 231 5.87 -17.44 -6.18
C LEU A 231 6.58 -18.33 -5.16
N ALA A 232 6.45 -19.66 -5.28
CA ALA A 232 7.12 -20.63 -4.42
C ALA A 232 8.66 -20.56 -4.54
N SER A 233 9.19 -20.04 -5.64
CA SER A 233 10.64 -19.84 -5.82
C SER A 233 11.22 -18.67 -5.02
N ALA A 234 10.37 -17.83 -4.39
CA ALA A 234 10.84 -16.77 -3.50
C ALA A 234 11.67 -17.35 -2.35
N ASP A 235 12.66 -16.61 -1.85
CA ASP A 235 13.57 -17.04 -0.79
C ASP A 235 13.99 -15.82 0.04
N CYS A 236 13.57 -15.78 1.30
CA CYS A 236 13.91 -14.66 2.18
C CYS A 236 15.35 -14.73 2.68
N ARG A 237 16.11 -15.78 2.39
CA ARG A 237 17.54 -15.87 2.70
C ARG A 237 18.42 -15.21 1.63
N LYS A 238 17.82 -14.81 0.50
CA LYS A 238 18.52 -14.37 -0.72
C LYS A 238 18.22 -12.92 -1.12
N ILE A 239 18.43 -11.98 -0.20
CA ILE A 239 18.27 -10.55 -0.48
C ILE A 239 19.54 -10.02 -1.18
N PRO A 240 19.45 -9.47 -2.39
CA PRO A 240 20.61 -8.91 -3.07
C PRO A 240 21.07 -7.62 -2.41
N LYS A 241 22.38 -7.46 -2.21
CA LYS A 241 22.98 -6.21 -1.67
C LYS A 241 22.62 -4.97 -2.49
N SER A 242 22.53 -5.15 -3.81
CA SER A 242 22.13 -4.14 -4.79
C SER A 242 21.71 -4.83 -6.07
N ALA A 243 21.03 -4.11 -6.97
CA ALA A 243 20.55 -4.66 -8.24
C ALA A 243 21.65 -5.24 -9.15
N LYS A 244 22.93 -4.91 -8.90
CA LYS A 244 24.08 -5.41 -9.69
C LYS A 244 24.97 -6.39 -8.92
N SER A 245 24.69 -6.63 -7.64
CA SER A 245 25.51 -7.50 -6.79
C SER A 245 25.10 -8.96 -6.93
N LYS A 246 26.07 -9.87 -6.86
CA LYS A 246 25.83 -11.31 -6.69
C LYS A 246 25.81 -11.73 -5.21
N GLU A 247 26.26 -10.85 -4.31
CA GLU A 247 26.20 -11.08 -2.86
C GLU A 247 24.74 -11.02 -2.40
N VAL A 248 24.34 -12.05 -1.66
CA VAL A 248 23.02 -12.16 -1.05
C VAL A 248 23.14 -12.33 0.47
N PHE A 249 22.14 -11.83 1.19
CA PHE A 249 22.07 -11.88 2.65
C PHE A 249 20.66 -12.28 3.08
N PRO A 250 20.49 -12.87 4.28
CA PRO A 250 19.16 -13.12 4.81
C PRO A 250 18.41 -11.83 5.12
N HIS A 251 17.09 -11.86 4.95
CA HIS A 251 16.21 -10.76 5.32
C HIS A 251 16.36 -10.45 6.81
N PRO A 252 16.57 -9.18 7.22
CA PRO A 252 16.79 -8.81 8.62
C PRO A 252 15.66 -9.25 9.56
N ASN A 253 14.43 -9.19 9.06
CA ASN A 253 13.22 -9.60 9.79
C ASN A 253 12.67 -10.92 9.26
N GLY A 254 13.52 -11.82 8.77
CA GLY A 254 13.10 -13.03 8.08
C GLY A 254 12.08 -13.85 8.88
N ASP A 255 12.38 -14.21 10.12
CA ASP A 255 11.55 -15.13 10.91
C ASP A 255 10.14 -14.61 11.22
N SER A 256 9.95 -13.29 11.16
CA SER A 256 8.67 -12.61 11.43
C SER A 256 8.08 -11.90 10.21
N LEU A 257 8.67 -12.07 9.02
CA LEU A 257 8.21 -11.43 7.79
C LEU A 257 6.88 -12.03 7.34
N VAL A 258 5.85 -11.20 7.24
CA VAL A 258 4.54 -11.60 6.73
C VAL A 258 4.55 -11.56 5.21
N LEU A 259 4.20 -12.67 4.56
CA LEU A 259 4.15 -12.78 3.10
C LEU A 259 2.69 -12.86 2.65
N LEU A 260 2.29 -11.94 1.79
CA LEU A 260 0.92 -11.80 1.32
C LEU A 260 0.87 -11.77 -0.20
N VAL A 261 -0.02 -12.55 -0.79
CA VAL A 261 -0.41 -12.47 -2.19
C VAL A 261 -1.89 -12.17 -2.26
N ILE A 262 -2.27 -11.13 -3.01
CA ILE A 262 -3.66 -10.84 -3.35
C ILE A 262 -3.81 -11.05 -4.86
N LYS A 263 -4.58 -12.04 -5.28
CA LYS A 263 -4.86 -12.32 -6.69
C LYS A 263 -6.30 -11.99 -7.07
N GLY A 264 -6.53 -11.52 -8.29
CA GLY A 264 -7.89 -11.28 -8.80
C GLY A 264 -7.89 -11.14 -10.32
N PRO A 265 -9.04 -11.31 -10.99
CA PRO A 265 -9.10 -11.24 -12.44
C PRO A 265 -8.92 -9.80 -12.94
N ASP A 266 -8.36 -9.61 -14.14
CA ASP A 266 -8.42 -8.33 -14.87
C ASP A 266 -8.03 -7.05 -14.07
N MET A 267 -7.08 -7.16 -13.13
CA MET A 267 -6.83 -6.10 -12.14
C MET A 267 -6.43 -4.76 -12.78
N MET A 268 -5.76 -4.75 -13.94
CA MET A 268 -5.42 -3.50 -14.63
C MET A 268 -6.64 -2.77 -15.17
N ASP A 269 -7.64 -3.50 -15.65
CA ASP A 269 -8.87 -2.92 -16.16
C ASP A 269 -9.68 -2.32 -15.01
N LEU A 270 -9.76 -3.03 -13.88
CA LEU A 270 -10.32 -2.49 -12.64
C LEU A 270 -9.60 -1.20 -12.20
N VAL A 271 -8.26 -1.19 -12.20
CA VAL A 271 -7.47 0.00 -11.87
C VAL A 271 -7.87 1.16 -12.78
N HIS A 272 -7.86 0.94 -14.10
CA HIS A 272 -8.23 1.97 -15.06
C HIS A 272 -9.66 2.50 -14.86
N GLU A 273 -10.59 1.61 -14.57
CA GLU A 273 -11.99 1.95 -14.32
C GLU A 273 -12.16 2.77 -13.04
N LEU A 274 -11.49 2.39 -11.94
CA LEU A 274 -11.51 3.16 -10.69
C LEU A 274 -10.97 4.57 -10.90
N TYR A 275 -9.86 4.74 -11.62
CA TYR A 275 -9.34 6.07 -11.92
C TYR A 275 -10.28 6.90 -12.80
N ARG A 276 -10.97 6.26 -13.76
CA ARG A 276 -11.96 6.92 -14.61
C ARG A 276 -13.13 7.42 -13.76
N ARG A 277 -13.76 6.53 -13.00
CA ARG A 277 -14.86 6.87 -12.06
C ARG A 277 -14.44 7.92 -11.06
N ALA A 278 -13.25 7.77 -10.48
CA ALA A 278 -12.70 8.72 -9.53
C ALA A 278 -12.62 10.13 -10.13
N ALA A 279 -12.31 10.28 -11.43
CA ALA A 279 -12.31 11.59 -12.07
C ALA A 279 -13.71 12.07 -12.45
N ASP A 280 -14.52 11.20 -13.06
CA ASP A 280 -15.82 11.55 -13.64
C ASP A 280 -16.91 11.82 -12.57
N GLU A 281 -16.83 11.13 -11.43
CA GLU A 281 -17.78 11.22 -10.32
C GLU A 281 -17.31 12.21 -9.23
N ALA A 282 -16.42 13.15 -9.58
CA ALA A 282 -15.80 14.10 -8.66
C ALA A 282 -16.61 15.36 -8.37
#